data_AF-A0A2K0U361-F1
#
_entry.id   AF-A0A2K0U361-F1
#
_cell.length_a   1.000
_cell.length_b   1.000
_cell.length_c   1.000
_cell.angle_alpha   90.00
_cell.angle_beta   90.00
_cell.angle_gamma   90.00
#
_symmetry.space_group_name_H-M   'P 1'
#
loop_
_entity.id
_entity.type
_entity.pdbx_description
1 polymer ?
#
loop_
_entity_poly.entity_id
_entity_poly.type
_entity_poly.pdbx_seq_one_letter_code
_entity_poly.pdbx_strand_id
1 'polypeptide(L)'
;MAPSAIDDRLPQAPHEKTYPPAKIFPVKETKFEKFIEPQTDGRKRALEQPGNAAIVIDNGSSAVRAGWSFESAPRINIPPIMAKYRDRKLAKTFSFAGSDCYADTTARGHIRNAFEAGTGIISNWDVAEHVLDYIFLKLGMNDASGSVDVPVVMTEAVANLPYSRKCKSNLSPDGRLIPKRL
;
A
#
# COMPACT_ATOMS: atom_id res chain seq x y z
N MET A 1 -6.97 78.83 -45.11
CA MET A 1 -7.02 78.31 -43.73
C MET A 1 -7.82 77.03 -43.74
N ALA A 2 -7.21 75.91 -43.34
CA ALA A 2 -7.90 74.62 -43.15
C ALA A 2 -7.98 74.34 -41.65
N PRO A 3 -9.10 73.80 -41.12
CA PRO A 3 -9.21 73.54 -39.69
C PRO A 3 -8.47 72.23 -39.37
N SER A 4 -7.61 72.26 -38.34
CA SER A 4 -6.98 71.06 -37.81
C SER A 4 -7.99 70.24 -37.02
N ALA A 5 -8.13 68.96 -37.35
CA ALA A 5 -8.94 68.01 -36.59
C ALA A 5 -8.24 67.66 -35.27
N ILE A 6 -8.76 68.18 -34.16
CA ILE A 6 -8.45 67.69 -32.81
C ILE A 6 -9.40 66.52 -32.52
N ASP A 7 -8.88 65.29 -32.48
CA ASP A 7 -9.62 64.11 -32.02
C ASP A 7 -9.41 64.01 -30.50
N ASP A 8 -10.32 64.60 -29.71
CA ASP A 8 -10.30 64.62 -28.24
C ASP A 8 -10.68 63.28 -27.59
N ARG A 9 -10.51 62.15 -28.30
CA ARG A 9 -10.80 60.83 -27.74
C ARG A 9 -9.62 60.32 -26.91
N LEU A 10 -9.67 60.63 -25.61
CA LEU A 10 -8.86 59.95 -24.59
C LEU A 10 -9.03 58.42 -24.74
N PRO A 11 -7.94 57.63 -24.75
CA PRO A 11 -8.04 56.18 -24.82
C PRO A 11 -8.83 55.68 -23.60
N GLN A 12 -9.97 55.03 -23.86
CA GLN A 12 -10.77 54.39 -22.81
C GLN A 12 -9.88 53.42 -22.04
N ALA A 13 -9.76 53.61 -20.73
CA ALA A 13 -9.06 52.68 -19.87
C ALA A 13 -9.66 51.27 -20.06
N PRO A 14 -8.83 50.22 -20.19
CA PRO A 14 -9.33 48.88 -20.42
C PRO A 14 -10.29 48.50 -19.29
N HIS A 15 -11.49 48.02 -19.66
CA HIS A 15 -12.49 47.56 -18.71
C HIS A 15 -11.86 46.56 -17.73
N GLU A 16 -11.94 46.88 -16.43
CA GLU A 16 -11.44 46.04 -15.36
C GLU A 16 -12.20 44.70 -15.39
N LYS A 17 -11.55 43.64 -15.86
CA LYS A 17 -12.15 42.31 -15.92
C LYS A 17 -12.26 41.77 -14.50
N THR A 18 -13.46 41.82 -13.92
CA THR A 18 -13.74 41.18 -12.63
C THR A 18 -13.88 39.66 -12.85
N TYR A 19 -12.92 38.89 -12.34
CA TYR A 19 -12.99 37.43 -12.34
C TYR A 19 -13.70 36.93 -11.09
N PRO A 20 -14.43 35.80 -11.16
CA PRO A 20 -14.92 35.14 -9.97
C PRO A 20 -13.75 34.69 -9.09
N PRO A 21 -13.94 34.60 -7.76
CA PRO A 21 -12.92 34.10 -6.85
C PRO A 21 -12.38 32.73 -7.31
N ALA A 22 -11.06 32.55 -7.25
CA ALA A 22 -10.43 31.29 -7.64
C ALA A 22 -10.92 30.14 -6.75
N LYS A 23 -11.29 29.02 -7.37
CA LYS A 23 -11.63 27.80 -6.63
C LYS A 23 -10.34 27.11 -6.18
N ILE A 24 -10.03 27.22 -4.89
CA ILE A 24 -8.84 26.61 -4.28
C ILE A 24 -9.13 25.13 -4.00
N PHE A 25 -8.25 24.25 -4.47
CA PHE A 25 -8.26 22.82 -4.16
C PHE A 25 -7.05 22.49 -3.28
N PRO A 26 -7.23 22.01 -2.04
CA PRO A 26 -6.11 21.63 -1.18
C PRO A 26 -5.41 20.37 -1.69
N VAL A 27 -4.12 20.25 -1.41
CA VAL A 27 -3.33 19.06 -1.75
C VAL A 27 -3.83 17.84 -0.98
N LYS A 28 -4.12 16.76 -1.69
CA LYS A 28 -4.48 15.46 -1.10
C LYS A 28 -3.23 14.62 -0.93
N GLU A 29 -2.61 14.70 0.24
CA GLU A 29 -1.51 13.82 0.60
C GLU A 29 -2.01 12.48 1.15
N THR A 30 -1.27 11.41 0.86
CA THR A 30 -1.48 10.11 1.51
C THR A 30 -1.14 10.23 3.00
N LYS A 31 -2.14 10.07 3.85
CA LYS A 31 -2.00 10.11 5.31
C LYS A 31 -2.45 8.78 5.90
N PHE A 32 -2.01 8.51 7.12
CA PHE A 32 -2.62 7.45 7.91
C PHE A 32 -4.10 7.80 8.14
N GLU A 33 -4.99 6.90 7.72
CA GLU A 33 -6.43 7.11 7.86
C GLU A 33 -6.97 6.46 9.13
N LYS A 34 -6.79 5.15 9.25
CA LYS A 34 -7.35 4.35 10.34
C LYS A 34 -6.48 3.14 10.62
N PHE A 35 -6.51 2.71 11.88
CA PHE A 35 -5.94 1.44 12.29
C PHE A 35 -6.84 0.30 11.80
N ILE A 36 -6.23 -0.72 11.19
CA ILE A 36 -6.93 -1.95 10.83
C ILE A 36 -6.81 -2.89 12.03
N GLU A 37 -7.93 -3.21 12.68
CA GLU A 37 -7.94 -4.19 13.77
C GLU A 37 -7.74 -5.61 13.22
N PRO A 38 -7.06 -6.50 13.96
CA PRO A 38 -7.01 -7.92 13.61
C PRO A 38 -8.40 -8.56 13.59
N GLN A 39 -8.76 -9.19 12.47
CA GLN A 39 -10.08 -9.79 12.26
C GLN A 39 -9.97 -11.33 12.26
N THR A 40 -10.39 -11.98 13.34
CA THR A 40 -10.27 -13.44 13.53
C THR A 40 -11.47 -14.25 13.04
N ASP A 41 -12.57 -13.57 12.70
CA ASP A 41 -13.82 -14.18 12.24
C ASP A 41 -13.67 -14.91 10.90
N GLY A 42 -12.83 -14.38 10.00
CA GLY A 42 -12.61 -14.97 8.68
C GLY A 42 -12.00 -16.36 8.74
N ARG A 43 -11.01 -16.57 9.61
CA ARG A 43 -10.39 -17.90 9.82
C ARG A 43 -11.39 -18.92 10.36
N LYS A 44 -12.24 -18.52 11.31
CA LYS A 44 -13.29 -19.41 11.87
C LYS A 44 -14.24 -19.90 10.77
N ARG A 45 -14.73 -18.99 9.93
CA ARG A 45 -15.58 -19.34 8.78
C ARG A 45 -14.87 -20.23 7.76
N ALA A 46 -13.58 -19.99 7.52
CA ALA A 46 -12.79 -20.82 6.62
C ALA A 46 -12.66 -22.27 7.14
N LEU A 47 -12.49 -22.44 8.45
CA LEU A 47 -12.44 -23.77 9.09
C LEU A 47 -13.79 -24.50 9.08
N GLU A 48 -14.90 -23.76 9.09
CA GLU A 48 -16.26 -24.33 8.93
C GLU A 48 -16.52 -24.83 7.50
N GLN A 49 -15.74 -24.38 6.50
CA GLN A 49 -15.89 -24.73 5.09
C GLN A 49 -14.58 -25.28 4.49
N PRO A 50 -14.11 -26.45 4.98
CA PRO A 50 -12.83 -27.01 4.54
C PRO A 50 -12.85 -27.29 3.04
N GLY A 51 -11.83 -26.78 2.33
CA GLY A 51 -11.66 -26.96 0.89
C GLY A 51 -12.38 -25.94 -0.01
N ASN A 52 -13.25 -25.08 0.55
CA ASN A 52 -13.96 -24.05 -0.22
C ASN A 52 -13.53 -22.61 0.14
N ALA A 53 -12.69 -22.45 1.16
CA ALA A 53 -12.14 -21.17 1.58
C ALA A 53 -10.66 -21.07 1.23
N ALA A 54 -10.23 -19.92 0.73
CA ALA A 54 -8.84 -19.57 0.46
C ALA A 54 -8.58 -18.10 0.81
N ILE A 55 -7.34 -17.80 1.19
CA ILE A 55 -6.86 -16.41 1.29
C ILE A 55 -6.45 -15.96 -0.10
N VAL A 56 -7.00 -14.84 -0.56
CA VAL A 56 -6.67 -14.25 -1.86
C VAL A 56 -5.88 -12.98 -1.62
N ILE A 57 -4.67 -12.90 -2.20
CA ILE A 57 -3.75 -11.78 -2.10
C ILE A 57 -3.48 -11.24 -3.50
N ASP A 58 -4.02 -10.06 -3.80
CA ASP A 58 -3.64 -9.28 -4.97
C ASP A 58 -2.37 -8.49 -4.66
N ASN A 59 -1.23 -8.94 -5.17
CA ASN A 59 0.08 -8.39 -4.93
C ASN A 59 0.44 -7.27 -5.93
N GLY A 60 -0.32 -6.17 -5.85
CA GLY A 60 -0.13 -5.00 -6.69
C GLY A 60 1.01 -4.10 -6.21
N SER A 61 1.74 -3.50 -7.16
CA SER A 61 2.86 -2.60 -6.86
C SER A 61 2.44 -1.25 -6.27
N SER A 62 1.20 -0.82 -6.51
CA SER A 62 0.62 0.39 -5.91
C SER A 62 -0.13 0.10 -4.61
N ALA A 63 -0.87 -1.01 -4.57
CA ALA A 63 -1.64 -1.44 -3.43
C ALA A 63 -1.74 -2.96 -3.42
N VAL A 64 -1.45 -3.54 -2.26
CA VAL A 64 -1.65 -4.95 -1.96
C VAL A 64 -3.01 -5.10 -1.30
N ARG A 65 -3.83 -5.99 -1.85
CA ARG A 65 -5.17 -6.29 -1.31
C ARG A 65 -5.21 -7.71 -0.84
N ALA A 66 -5.83 -7.94 0.31
CA ALA A 66 -6.01 -9.29 0.83
C ALA A 66 -7.39 -9.47 1.44
N GLY A 67 -7.92 -10.67 1.30
CA GLY A 67 -9.22 -11.07 1.83
C GLY A 67 -9.49 -12.56 1.66
N TRP A 68 -10.72 -12.96 1.94
CA TRP A 68 -11.17 -14.34 1.81
C TRP A 68 -11.90 -14.57 0.50
N SER A 69 -11.78 -15.78 -0.06
CA SER A 69 -12.42 -16.18 -1.33
C SER A 69 -13.95 -16.09 -1.30
N PHE A 70 -14.56 -16.21 -0.11
CA PHE A 70 -16.01 -16.14 0.09
C PHE A 70 -16.53 -14.70 0.29
N GLU A 71 -15.66 -13.69 0.23
CA GLU A 71 -16.03 -12.28 0.39
C GLU A 71 -15.96 -11.52 -0.93
N SER A 72 -16.86 -10.56 -1.11
CA SER A 72 -16.92 -9.74 -2.32
C SER A 72 -15.95 -8.56 -2.32
N ALA A 73 -15.38 -8.21 -1.16
CA ALA A 73 -14.46 -7.08 -0.99
C ALA A 73 -13.24 -7.50 -0.16
N PRO A 74 -12.05 -6.98 -0.48
CA PRO A 74 -10.86 -7.26 0.32
C PRO A 74 -10.95 -6.60 1.69
N ARG A 75 -10.52 -7.30 2.73
CA ARG A 75 -10.45 -6.78 4.10
C ARG A 75 -9.29 -5.81 4.29
N ILE A 76 -8.21 -6.02 3.55
CA ILE A 76 -6.97 -5.27 3.65
C ILE A 76 -6.70 -4.63 2.28
N ASN A 77 -6.36 -3.34 2.30
CA ASN A 77 -5.90 -2.59 1.14
C ASN A 77 -4.80 -1.63 1.61
N ILE A 78 -3.54 -2.00 1.38
CA ILE A 78 -2.38 -1.29 1.91
C ILE A 78 -1.31 -1.08 0.85
N PRO A 79 -0.51 0.00 0.93
CA PRO A 79 0.68 0.14 0.09
C PRO A 79 1.73 -0.93 0.43
N PRO A 80 2.51 -1.45 -0.54
CA PRO A 80 3.57 -2.44 -0.32
C PRO A 80 4.83 -1.81 0.30
N ILE A 81 4.67 -1.13 1.43
CA ILE A 81 5.74 -0.41 2.11
C ILE A 81 5.99 -0.97 3.51
N MET A 82 7.23 -0.83 3.98
CA MET A 82 7.60 -1.04 5.37
C MET A 82 8.47 0.10 5.88
N ALA A 83 8.47 0.31 7.19
CA ALA A 83 9.42 1.17 7.87
C ALA A 83 9.91 0.49 9.14
N LYS A 84 11.23 0.43 9.33
CA LYS A 84 11.85 -0.18 10.51
C LYS A 84 12.92 0.75 11.04
N TYR A 85 12.80 1.14 12.30
CA TYR A 85 13.80 1.98 12.97
C TYR A 85 13.91 1.60 14.45
N ARG A 86 15.04 1.98 15.06
CA ARG A 86 15.27 1.78 16.49
C ARG A 86 15.28 3.13 17.18
N ASP A 87 14.33 3.33 18.08
CA ASP A 87 14.31 4.51 18.94
C ASP A 87 15.36 4.34 20.04
N ARG A 88 16.35 5.25 20.06
CA ARG A 88 17.39 5.27 21.08
C ARG A 88 16.88 5.72 22.45
N LYS A 89 15.85 6.58 22.50
CA LYS A 89 15.28 7.08 23.76
C LYS A 89 14.47 6.01 24.47
N LEU A 90 13.67 5.26 23.72
CA LEU A 90 12.86 4.15 24.24
C LEU A 90 13.60 2.81 24.26
N ALA A 91 14.81 2.73 23.67
CA ALA A 91 15.57 1.51 23.46
C ALA A 91 14.79 0.37 22.77
N LYS A 92 13.73 0.71 22.02
CA LYS A 92 12.82 -0.21 21.34
C LYS A 92 13.01 -0.14 19.84
N THR A 93 12.88 -1.29 19.18
CA THR A 93 12.85 -1.39 17.72
C THR A 93 11.40 -1.42 17.28
N PHE A 94 11.00 -0.48 16.43
CA PHE A 94 9.68 -0.43 15.82
C PHE A 94 9.75 -0.92 14.38
N SER A 95 8.73 -1.69 13.98
CA SER A 95 8.55 -2.18 12.62
C SER A 95 7.11 -1.96 12.24
N PHE A 96 6.89 -1.19 11.18
CA PHE A 96 5.59 -0.85 10.63
C PHE A 96 5.52 -1.34 9.18
N ALA A 97 4.32 -1.68 8.74
CA ALA A 97 4.04 -2.08 7.36
C ALA A 97 2.75 -1.43 6.88
N GLY A 98 2.64 -1.24 5.57
CA GLY A 98 1.46 -0.65 4.94
C GLY A 98 1.22 0.80 5.36
N SER A 99 -0.06 1.16 5.48
CA SER A 99 -0.48 2.52 5.81
C SER A 99 -0.02 2.99 7.21
N ASP A 100 0.30 2.05 8.10
CA ASP A 100 0.77 2.35 9.47
C ASP A 100 2.14 3.05 9.45
N CYS A 101 2.92 2.93 8.36
CA CYS A 101 4.16 3.68 8.17
C CYS A 101 3.95 5.21 8.12
N TYR A 102 2.74 5.68 7.82
CA TYR A 102 2.40 7.11 7.82
C TYR A 102 1.94 7.63 9.17
N ALA A 103 1.76 6.76 10.17
CA ALA A 103 1.30 7.17 11.50
C ALA A 103 2.39 7.89 12.30
N ASP A 104 3.66 7.53 12.07
CA ASP A 104 4.82 8.12 12.75
C ASP A 104 5.74 8.86 11.76
N THR A 105 6.28 10.01 12.18
CA THR A 105 7.14 10.84 11.33
C THR A 105 8.50 10.19 11.08
N THR A 106 9.04 9.48 12.09
CA THR A 106 10.31 8.75 11.96
C THR A 106 10.12 7.53 11.07
N ALA A 107 9.00 6.82 11.20
CA ALA A 107 8.62 5.74 10.30
C ALA A 107 8.51 6.24 8.85
N ARG A 108 7.86 7.39 8.63
CA ARG A 108 7.73 8.01 7.29
C ARG A 108 9.10 8.25 6.63
N GLY A 109 10.11 8.64 7.41
CA GLY A 109 11.48 8.84 6.92
C GLY A 109 12.24 7.55 6.54
N HIS A 110 11.80 6.38 7.02
CA HIS A 110 12.46 5.08 6.79
C HIS A 110 11.65 4.15 5.88
N ILE A 111 10.68 4.68 5.13
CA ILE A 111 9.84 3.91 4.23
C ILE A 111 10.68 3.29 3.09
N ARG A 112 10.50 1.99 2.89
CA ARG A 112 11.02 1.22 1.76
C ARG A 112 9.88 0.47 1.09
N ASN A 113 9.95 0.30 -0.23
CA ASN A 113 8.93 -0.40 -1.03
C ASN A 113 9.42 -1.82 -1.39
N ALA A 114 8.49 -2.78 -1.50
CA ALA A 114 8.77 -4.15 -1.95
C ALA A 114 9.08 -4.23 -3.45
N PHE A 115 8.45 -3.36 -4.24
CA PHE A 115 8.57 -3.34 -5.68
C PHE A 115 9.62 -2.34 -6.14
N GLU A 116 10.29 -2.68 -7.24
CA GLU A 116 11.15 -1.72 -7.94
C GLU A 116 10.31 -0.60 -8.57
N ALA A 117 10.80 0.64 -8.47
CA ALA A 117 10.08 1.80 -8.98
C ALA A 117 9.89 1.71 -10.50
N GLY A 118 8.64 1.77 -10.95
CA GLY A 118 8.29 1.68 -12.37
C GLY A 118 8.13 0.26 -12.90
N THR A 119 8.32 -0.78 -12.09
CA THR A 119 8.06 -2.17 -12.49
C THR A 119 7.07 -2.85 -11.55
N GLY A 120 6.43 -3.93 -12.04
CA GLY A 120 5.59 -4.82 -11.22
C GLY A 120 6.38 -5.94 -10.55
N ILE A 121 7.70 -5.84 -10.48
CA ILE A 121 8.59 -6.91 -10.03
C ILE A 121 9.04 -6.62 -8.60
N ILE A 122 8.96 -7.65 -7.76
CA ILE A 122 9.49 -7.60 -6.39
C ILE A 122 11.00 -7.66 -6.47
N SER A 123 11.65 -6.61 -5.97
CA SER A 123 13.09 -6.49 -5.83
C SER A 123 13.55 -6.60 -4.39
N ASN A 124 12.68 -6.23 -3.42
CA ASN A 124 13.01 -6.25 -2.01
C ASN A 124 12.14 -7.26 -1.25
N TRP A 125 12.71 -8.46 -1.06
CA TRP A 125 12.04 -9.57 -0.39
C TRP A 125 11.81 -9.32 1.11
N ASP A 126 12.72 -8.61 1.79
CA ASP A 126 12.57 -8.28 3.20
C ASP A 126 11.29 -7.46 3.43
N VAL A 127 10.99 -6.52 2.53
CA VAL A 127 9.77 -5.70 2.59
C VAL A 127 8.55 -6.53 2.23
N ALA A 128 8.65 -7.37 1.20
CA ALA A 128 7.56 -8.23 0.79
C ALA A 128 7.13 -9.20 1.91
N GLU A 129 8.10 -9.81 2.60
CA GLU A 129 7.88 -10.65 3.79
C GLU A 129 7.15 -9.88 4.88
N HIS A 130 7.63 -8.68 5.25
CA HIS A 130 6.98 -7.86 6.29
C HIS A 130 5.55 -7.43 5.91
N VAL A 131 5.29 -7.17 4.63
CA VAL A 131 3.93 -6.84 4.15
C VAL A 131 3.02 -8.06 4.25
N LEU A 132 3.53 -9.26 3.94
CA LEU A 132 2.76 -10.50 4.05
C LEU A 132 2.49 -10.87 5.51
N ASP A 133 3.48 -10.74 6.39
CA ASP A 133 3.32 -10.92 7.84
C ASP A 133 2.23 -10.01 8.39
N TYR A 134 2.23 -8.74 7.96
CA TYR A 134 1.18 -7.80 8.34
C TYR A 134 -0.20 -8.29 7.89
N ILE A 135 -0.33 -8.78 6.67
CA ILE A 135 -1.60 -9.32 6.14
C ILE A 135 -2.08 -10.49 6.99
N PHE A 136 -1.24 -11.48 7.25
CA PHE A 136 -1.62 -12.66 8.03
C PHE A 136 -1.97 -12.31 9.48
N LEU A 137 -1.22 -11.39 10.10
CA LEU A 137 -1.50 -10.91 11.45
C LEU A 137 -2.85 -10.19 11.52
N LYS A 138 -3.18 -9.36 10.52
CA LYS A 138 -4.47 -8.64 10.46
C LYS A 138 -5.64 -9.55 10.07
N LEU A 139 -5.40 -10.65 9.36
CA LEU A 139 -6.41 -11.69 9.09
C LEU A 139 -6.60 -12.68 10.26
N GLY A 140 -5.91 -12.47 11.38
CA GLY A 140 -6.12 -13.26 12.59
C GLY A 140 -5.48 -14.66 12.56
N MET A 141 -4.38 -14.82 11.81
CA MET A 141 -3.68 -16.11 11.70
C MET A 141 -2.75 -16.42 12.90
N ASN A 142 -2.75 -15.59 13.95
CA ASN A 142 -1.88 -15.75 15.12
C ASN A 142 -2.15 -17.04 15.92
N ASP A 143 -3.37 -17.57 15.86
CA ASP A 143 -3.79 -18.78 16.57
C ASP A 143 -3.46 -20.07 15.82
N ALA A 144 -2.92 -19.97 14.60
CA ALA A 144 -2.44 -21.13 13.87
C ALA A 144 -1.04 -21.49 14.39
N SER A 145 -0.73 -22.79 14.53
CA SER A 145 0.50 -23.32 15.12
C SER A 145 1.76 -23.09 14.25
N GLY A 146 1.99 -21.84 13.83
CA GLY A 146 3.08 -21.43 12.96
C GLY A 146 2.88 -21.72 11.48
N SER A 147 1.72 -22.22 11.05
CA SER A 147 1.43 -22.50 9.64
C SER A 147 0.04 -21.98 9.23
N VAL A 148 -0.06 -21.46 8.01
CA VAL A 148 -1.36 -21.10 7.42
C VAL A 148 -2.07 -22.41 7.04
N ASP A 149 -3.23 -22.65 7.65
CA ASP A 149 -4.04 -23.86 7.52
C ASP A 149 -5.03 -23.81 6.34
N VAL A 150 -5.01 -22.71 5.58
CA VAL A 150 -5.89 -22.44 4.45
C VAL A 150 -5.08 -22.21 3.17
N PRO A 151 -5.57 -22.61 1.99
CA PRO A 151 -4.91 -22.31 0.73
C PRO A 151 -4.71 -20.80 0.52
N VAL A 152 -3.54 -20.41 0.01
CA VAL A 152 -3.22 -19.01 -0.34
C VAL A 152 -3.06 -18.88 -1.85
N VAL A 153 -3.81 -17.95 -2.44
CA VAL A 153 -3.73 -17.59 -3.85
C VAL A 153 -3.14 -16.19 -3.96
N MET A 154 -2.06 -16.02 -4.73
CA MET A 154 -1.37 -14.75 -4.87
C MET A 154 -1.16 -14.36 -6.34
N THR A 155 -1.40 -13.09 -6.69
CA THR A 155 -1.13 -12.57 -8.04
C THR A 155 0.35 -12.25 -8.27
N GLU A 156 0.78 -12.23 -9.53
CA GLU A 156 2.12 -11.81 -9.93
C GLU A 156 2.10 -11.07 -11.28
N ALA A 157 3.17 -10.35 -11.58
CA ALA A 157 3.33 -9.70 -12.87
C ALA A 157 3.32 -10.70 -14.03
N VAL A 158 2.78 -10.29 -15.17
CA VAL A 158 2.84 -11.07 -16.42
C VAL A 158 4.31 -11.24 -16.81
N ALA A 159 4.68 -12.45 -17.24
CA ALA A 159 6.06 -12.80 -17.57
C ALA A 159 7.06 -12.50 -16.43
N ASN A 160 6.66 -12.81 -15.18
CA ASN A 160 7.51 -12.63 -14.02
C ASN A 160 8.87 -13.37 -14.16
N LEU A 161 9.92 -12.78 -13.59
CA LEU A 161 11.25 -13.37 -13.60
C LEU A 161 11.23 -14.73 -12.89
N PRO A 162 11.86 -15.79 -13.45
CA PRO A 162 11.93 -17.10 -12.80
C PRO A 162 12.54 -17.05 -11.41
N TYR A 163 13.52 -16.16 -11.19
CA TYR A 163 14.11 -15.92 -9.88
C TYR A 163 13.08 -15.39 -8.87
N SER A 164 12.34 -14.34 -9.24
CA SER A 164 11.30 -13.78 -8.37
C SER A 164 10.20 -14.79 -8.08
N ARG A 165 9.79 -15.61 -9.07
CA ARG A 165 8.85 -16.72 -8.86
C ARG A 165 9.38 -17.75 -7.86
N LYS A 166 10.66 -18.12 -7.97
CA LYS A 166 11.31 -19.07 -7.05
C LYS A 166 11.43 -18.53 -5.63
N CYS A 167 11.74 -17.25 -5.47
CA CYS A 167 11.76 -16.60 -4.16
C CYS A 167 10.36 -16.55 -3.53
N LYS A 168 9.31 -16.22 -4.31
CA LYS A 168 7.90 -16.31 -3.85
C LYS A 168 7.53 -17.70 -3.41
N SER A 169 7.86 -18.73 -4.20
CA SER A 169 7.47 -20.12 -3.88
C SER A 169 8.22 -20.69 -2.68
N ASN A 170 9.41 -20.18 -2.40
CA ASN A 170 10.18 -20.58 -1.20
C ASN A 170 9.85 -19.70 0.01
N LEU A 171 8.96 -18.72 -0.14
CA LEU A 171 8.42 -17.98 0.98
C LEU A 171 7.42 -18.90 1.68
N SER A 172 7.75 -19.25 2.91
CA SER A 172 6.85 -20.02 3.75
C SER A 172 5.58 -19.21 4.04
N PRO A 173 4.46 -19.88 4.34
CA PRO A 173 3.22 -19.18 4.73
C PRO A 173 3.38 -18.31 5.98
N ASP A 174 4.41 -18.55 6.80
CA ASP A 174 4.84 -17.73 7.94
C ASP A 174 5.81 -16.61 7.57
N GLY A 175 5.89 -16.24 6.29
CA GLY A 175 6.69 -15.11 5.80
C GLY A 175 8.17 -15.42 5.61
N ARG A 176 8.71 -16.46 6.24
CA ARG A 176 10.15 -16.77 6.22
C ARG A 176 10.59 -17.39 4.90
N LEU A 177 11.76 -17.01 4.39
CA LEU A 177 12.42 -17.78 3.34
C LEU A 177 12.77 -19.18 3.88
N ILE A 178 12.24 -20.24 3.27
CA ILE A 178 12.66 -21.61 3.57
C ILE A 178 14.09 -21.77 3.05
N PRO A 179 15.11 -21.92 3.92
CA PRO A 179 16.46 -22.15 3.46
C PRO A 179 16.50 -23.53 2.78
N LYS A 180 16.86 -23.59 1.51
CA LYS A 180 17.18 -24.86 0.87
C LYS A 180 18.47 -25.38 1.51
N ARG A 181 18.39 -26.48 2.27
CA ARG A 181 19.58 -27.31 2.48
C ARG A 181 20.05 -27.76 1.10
N LEU A 182 21.29 -27.42 0.77
CA LEU A 182 22.04 -28.06 -0.32
C LEU A 182 22.24 -29.54 -0.01
#